data_AF-A0A0K0MBS0-F1
#
_entry.id   AF-A0A0K0MBS0-F1
#
_cell.length_a   1.000
_cell.length_b   1.000
_cell.length_c   1.000
_cell.angle_alpha   90.00
_cell.angle_beta   90.00
_cell.angle_gamma   90.00
#
_symmetry.space_group_name_H-M   'P 1'
#
loop_
_entity.id
_entity.type
_entity.pdbx_description
1 polymer ?
#
loop_
_entity_poly.entity_id
_entity_poly.type
_entity_poly.pdbx_seq_one_letter_code
_entity_poly.pdbx_strand_id
1 'polypeptide(L)'
;RQMDKFIHYVNMDGRVNALYSTPSIYTDAKYAANEFWPLKTDDFFPYADRANAYWTGYFSSRPALKRYVRMMSGYYLAARQLEFFKGRSNAGPNTDSLADALAIAQHHDAVTGTEKQHVADDYAKRLSIGHMEAEEVVATSLACLADSMSYDGCKRATLKFQQCPLLNISYCPASEIDLSHGKNLIIVFYNSLGWKRDDVIRIPVDNEDISVFDSKGKVIESQLLPLTDSYIDLRNYHVRAYLGRTPSLTPKYLLAFAVSVPPLGFGTYTIRSVETTGASSTKSSVHTFESSEKSSVEVGPGNLKLTFSSDQSKLINYTNSKSSVQELVEQSYSFYPGYNGTNDKAPQNA
;
A
#
# COMPACT_ATOMS: atom_id res chain seq x y z
N ARG A 1 33.72 -28.70 -22.60
CA ARG A 1 35.00 -28.92 -23.34
C ARG A 1 36.25 -28.46 -22.57
N GLN A 2 36.39 -27.20 -22.14
CA GLN A 2 37.59 -26.77 -21.39
C GLN A 2 37.63 -27.34 -19.97
N MET A 3 36.50 -27.28 -19.26
CA MET A 3 36.36 -27.88 -17.93
C MET A 3 36.61 -29.39 -17.93
N ASP A 4 36.17 -30.13 -18.95
CA ASP A 4 36.44 -31.59 -19.07
C ASP A 4 37.94 -31.87 -19.17
N LYS A 5 38.68 -31.09 -19.98
CA LYS A 5 40.14 -31.21 -20.10
C LYS A 5 40.83 -30.85 -18.79
N PHE A 6 40.41 -29.76 -18.16
CA PHE A 6 40.94 -29.34 -16.86
C PHE A 6 40.75 -30.44 -15.82
N ILE A 7 39.52 -30.95 -15.65
CA ILE A 7 39.20 -32.05 -14.74
C ILE A 7 40.06 -33.27 -15.05
N HIS A 8 40.16 -33.67 -16.32
CA HIS A 8 40.94 -34.83 -16.74
C HIS A 8 42.42 -34.71 -16.37
N TYR A 9 43.09 -33.62 -16.77
CA TYR A 9 44.52 -33.47 -16.54
C TYR A 9 44.86 -33.13 -15.08
N VAL A 10 44.00 -32.42 -14.35
CA VAL A 10 44.17 -32.18 -12.91
C VAL A 10 44.04 -33.48 -12.11
N ASN A 11 43.04 -34.30 -12.42
CA ASN A 11 42.88 -35.59 -11.74
C ASN A 11 43.96 -36.59 -12.12
N MET A 12 44.49 -36.50 -13.36
CA MET A 12 45.66 -37.27 -13.79
C MET A 12 46.95 -36.84 -13.07
N ASP A 13 47.14 -35.55 -12.84
CA ASP A 13 48.25 -35.01 -12.05
C ASP A 13 48.16 -35.41 -10.57
N GLY A 14 46.96 -35.53 -10.01
CA GLY A 14 46.69 -36.24 -8.74
C GLY A 14 46.95 -35.46 -7.45
N ARG A 15 47.46 -34.22 -7.52
CA ARG A 15 47.63 -33.36 -6.33
C ARG A 15 46.31 -32.88 -5.73
N VAL A 16 45.28 -32.75 -6.57
CA VAL A 16 43.91 -32.41 -6.17
C VAL A 16 42.92 -33.18 -7.05
N ASN A 17 41.66 -33.26 -6.63
CA ASN A 17 40.58 -33.85 -7.42
C ASN A 17 39.54 -32.79 -7.76
N ALA A 18 39.27 -32.61 -9.05
CA ALA A 18 38.25 -31.73 -9.60
C ALA A 18 37.10 -32.57 -10.19
N LEU A 19 35.87 -32.04 -10.11
CA LEU A 19 34.68 -32.64 -10.70
C LEU A 19 33.67 -31.56 -11.05
N TYR A 20 32.75 -31.88 -11.98
CA TYR A 20 31.50 -31.14 -12.06
C TYR A 20 30.66 -31.41 -10.81
N SER A 21 29.97 -30.38 -10.35
CA SER A 21 29.19 -30.48 -9.12
C SER A 21 28.01 -29.51 -9.14
N THR A 22 27.17 -29.61 -8.13
CA THR A 22 26.07 -28.70 -7.82
C THR A 22 26.23 -28.18 -6.39
N PRO A 23 25.56 -27.08 -6.01
CA PRO A 23 25.57 -26.61 -4.62
C PRO A 23 25.15 -27.69 -3.60
N SER A 24 24.19 -28.56 -3.96
CA SER A 24 23.76 -29.66 -3.09
C SER A 24 24.85 -30.72 -2.90
N ILE A 25 25.49 -31.19 -3.98
CA ILE A 25 26.58 -32.18 -3.89
C ILE A 25 27.75 -31.64 -3.07
N TYR A 26 28.12 -30.36 -3.24
CA TYR A 26 29.13 -29.71 -2.41
C TYR A 26 28.72 -29.68 -0.93
N THR A 27 27.47 -29.33 -0.64
CA THR A 27 26.94 -29.26 0.73
C THR A 27 26.93 -30.63 1.40
N ASP A 28 26.54 -31.69 0.68
CA ASP A 28 26.55 -33.07 1.19
C ASP A 28 27.98 -33.52 1.53
N ALA A 29 28.95 -33.20 0.68
CA ALA A 29 30.36 -33.50 0.95
C ALA A 29 30.89 -32.72 2.16
N LYS A 30 30.48 -31.46 2.34
CA LYS A 30 30.82 -30.65 3.52
C LYS A 30 30.18 -31.16 4.80
N TYR A 31 28.94 -31.64 4.74
CA TYR A 31 28.25 -32.24 5.89
C TYR A 31 28.89 -33.57 6.30
N ALA A 32 29.32 -34.38 5.34
CA ALA A 32 30.01 -35.65 5.59
C ALA A 32 31.45 -35.47 6.11
N ALA A 33 32.05 -34.28 5.92
CA ALA A 33 33.32 -33.95 6.54
C ALA A 33 33.10 -33.83 8.07
N ASN A 34 33.87 -34.59 8.85
CA ASN A 34 33.82 -34.56 10.31
C ASN A 34 34.50 -33.29 10.86
N GLU A 35 33.95 -32.13 10.50
CA GLU A 35 34.43 -30.78 10.82
C GLU A 35 33.45 -30.05 11.74
N PHE A 36 33.97 -29.12 12.54
CA PHE A 36 33.16 -28.20 13.33
C PHE A 36 33.00 -26.88 12.59
N TRP A 37 31.77 -26.38 12.52
CA TRP A 37 31.43 -25.13 11.83
C TRP A 37 31.16 -24.00 12.84
N PRO A 38 31.68 -22.78 12.60
CA PRO A 38 31.38 -21.65 13.46
C PRO A 38 29.91 -21.24 13.35
N LEU A 39 29.34 -20.77 14.47
CA LEU A 39 27.98 -20.22 14.51
C LEU A 39 27.95 -18.79 13.95
N LYS A 40 26.99 -18.50 13.06
CA LYS A 40 26.62 -17.12 12.65
C LYS A 40 25.18 -16.84 13.07
N THR A 41 24.99 -15.81 13.89
CA THR A 41 23.68 -15.24 14.27
C THR A 41 23.41 -13.95 13.49
N ASP A 42 22.24 -13.34 13.63
CA ASP A 42 21.89 -12.04 13.02
C ASP A 42 21.97 -12.04 11.48
N ASP A 43 22.20 -10.87 10.86
CA ASP A 43 22.13 -10.68 9.41
C ASP A 43 23.47 -10.26 8.77
N PHE A 44 23.42 -9.91 7.49
CA PHE A 44 24.56 -9.42 6.70
C PHE A 44 24.31 -7.99 6.20
N PHE A 45 23.55 -7.18 6.93
CA PHE A 45 23.33 -5.78 6.61
C PHE A 45 24.16 -4.82 7.49
N PRO A 46 24.55 -3.64 6.95
CA PRO A 46 24.50 -3.26 5.54
C PRO A 46 25.65 -3.90 4.74
N TYR A 47 25.40 -4.16 3.46
CA TYR A 47 26.45 -4.65 2.54
C TYR A 47 27.30 -3.49 2.01
N ALA A 48 28.61 -3.71 1.91
CA ALA A 48 29.55 -2.87 1.18
C ALA A 48 30.55 -3.76 0.43
N ASP A 49 30.74 -3.50 -0.86
CA ASP A 49 31.67 -4.23 -1.72
C ASP A 49 33.08 -3.63 -1.73
N ARG A 50 33.20 -2.36 -1.32
CA ARG A 50 34.47 -1.64 -1.11
C ARG A 50 34.31 -0.51 -0.10
N ALA A 51 35.43 0.10 0.29
CA ALA A 51 35.43 1.26 1.18
C ALA A 51 34.51 2.37 0.65
N ASN A 52 33.69 2.93 1.54
CA ASN A 52 32.73 4.02 1.25
C ASN A 52 31.67 3.69 0.18
N ALA A 53 31.44 2.42 -0.16
CA ALA A 53 30.40 1.99 -1.09
C ALA A 53 29.36 1.11 -0.37
N TYR A 54 28.64 1.70 0.59
CA TYR A 54 27.56 0.99 1.29
C TYR A 54 26.28 0.97 0.45
N TRP A 55 25.71 -0.22 0.28
CA TRP A 55 24.52 -0.43 -0.54
C TRP A 55 23.25 -0.20 0.29
N THR A 56 23.13 0.98 0.89
CA THR A 56 21.95 1.38 1.68
C THR A 56 21.00 2.29 0.89
N GLY A 57 21.42 2.81 -0.26
CA GLY A 57 20.57 3.65 -1.12
C GLY A 57 19.33 2.92 -1.64
N TYR A 58 19.45 1.64 -2.01
CA TYR A 58 18.33 0.86 -2.54
C TYR A 58 17.23 0.59 -1.50
N PHE A 59 17.48 0.84 -0.21
CA PHE A 59 16.44 0.81 0.82
C PHE A 59 15.33 1.85 0.54
N SER A 60 15.66 2.94 -0.15
CA SER A 60 14.74 4.04 -0.46
C SER A 60 14.51 4.29 -1.96
N SER A 61 15.35 3.76 -2.85
CA SER A 61 15.19 3.92 -4.32
C SER A 61 13.79 3.50 -4.80
N ARG A 62 13.21 4.26 -5.74
CA ARG A 62 11.85 4.02 -6.30
C ARG A 62 10.77 3.78 -5.23
N PRO A 63 10.55 4.72 -4.29
CA PRO A 63 9.65 4.51 -3.15
C PRO A 63 8.18 4.27 -3.57
N ALA A 64 7.75 4.84 -4.70
CA ALA A 64 6.43 4.61 -5.26
C ALA A 64 6.23 3.12 -5.65
N LEU A 65 7.23 2.48 -6.28
CA LEU A 65 7.16 1.06 -6.64
C LEU A 65 7.17 0.17 -5.38
N LYS A 66 8.03 0.48 -4.39
CA LYS A 66 8.03 -0.22 -3.08
C LYS A 66 6.66 -0.17 -2.40
N ARG A 67 6.03 1.02 -2.37
CA ARG A 67 4.67 1.18 -1.87
C ARG A 67 3.65 0.39 -2.68
N TYR A 68 3.77 0.40 -4.01
CA TYR A 68 2.84 -0.32 -4.87
C TYR A 68 2.91 -1.84 -4.65
N VAL A 69 4.11 -2.41 -4.53
CA VAL A 69 4.33 -3.81 -4.15
C VAL A 69 3.67 -4.13 -2.80
N ARG A 70 3.84 -3.28 -1.78
CA ARG A 70 3.20 -3.48 -0.47
C ARG A 70 1.67 -3.43 -0.54
N MET A 71 1.11 -2.48 -1.29
CA MET A 71 -0.33 -2.36 -1.49
C MET A 71 -0.89 -3.60 -2.20
N MET A 72 -0.24 -4.04 -3.28
CA MET A 72 -0.65 -5.22 -4.04
C MET A 72 -0.49 -6.51 -3.25
N SER A 73 0.53 -6.64 -2.40
CA SER A 73 0.68 -7.77 -1.48
C SER A 73 -0.49 -7.88 -0.50
N GLY A 74 -0.91 -6.76 0.11
CA GLY A 74 -2.08 -6.73 0.99
C GLY A 74 -3.38 -7.03 0.25
N TYR A 75 -3.54 -6.48 -0.96
CA TYR A 75 -4.69 -6.73 -1.82
C TYR A 75 -4.77 -8.20 -2.24
N TYR A 76 -3.65 -8.80 -2.66
CA TYR A 76 -3.56 -10.20 -3.07
C TYR A 76 -3.93 -11.17 -1.93
N LEU A 77 -3.58 -10.84 -0.69
CA LEU A 77 -4.04 -11.60 0.48
C LEU A 77 -5.56 -11.57 0.61
N ALA A 78 -6.18 -10.39 0.53
CA ALA A 78 -7.64 -10.25 0.61
C ALA A 78 -8.34 -10.95 -0.57
N ALA A 79 -7.81 -10.79 -1.78
CA ALA A 79 -8.34 -11.40 -3.00
C ALA A 79 -8.35 -12.93 -2.91
N ARG A 80 -7.27 -13.56 -2.42
CA ARG A 80 -7.22 -15.02 -2.24
C ARG A 80 -8.20 -15.54 -1.19
N GLN A 81 -8.42 -14.79 -0.11
CA GLN A 81 -9.43 -15.17 0.89
C GLN A 81 -10.83 -15.14 0.29
N LEU A 82 -11.17 -14.07 -0.42
CA LEU A 82 -12.46 -13.93 -1.09
C LEU A 82 -12.66 -14.95 -2.21
N GLU A 83 -11.61 -15.23 -2.99
CA GLU A 83 -11.58 -16.31 -4.00
C GLU A 83 -11.85 -17.67 -3.36
N PHE A 84 -11.22 -17.95 -2.21
CA PHE A 84 -11.46 -19.17 -1.46
C PHE A 84 -12.91 -19.29 -1.01
N PHE A 85 -13.50 -18.23 -0.44
CA PHE A 85 -14.89 -18.24 0.04
C PHE A 85 -15.91 -18.39 -1.09
N LYS A 86 -15.66 -17.77 -2.25
CA LYS A 86 -16.50 -17.94 -3.45
C LYS A 86 -16.33 -19.32 -4.09
N GLY A 87 -15.14 -19.91 -3.95
CA GLY A 87 -14.68 -21.06 -4.73
C GLY A 87 -13.92 -20.59 -5.97
N ARG A 88 -12.68 -21.07 -6.11
CA ARG A 88 -11.79 -20.72 -7.21
C ARG A 88 -12.32 -21.21 -8.55
N SER A 89 -12.24 -20.35 -9.57
CA SER A 89 -12.58 -20.71 -10.95
C SER A 89 -11.35 -21.22 -11.70
N ASN A 90 -11.49 -22.34 -12.42
CA ASN A 90 -10.44 -22.85 -13.31
C ASN A 90 -10.47 -22.23 -14.72
N ALA A 91 -11.58 -21.58 -15.09
CA ALA A 91 -11.81 -21.07 -16.45
C ALA A 91 -12.06 -19.56 -16.52
N GLY A 92 -12.13 -18.88 -15.38
CA GLY A 92 -12.35 -17.44 -15.29
C GLY A 92 -11.22 -16.71 -14.56
N PRO A 93 -11.38 -15.39 -14.32
CA PRO A 93 -10.44 -14.61 -13.55
C PRO A 93 -10.13 -15.29 -12.22
N ASN A 94 -8.85 -15.30 -11.88
CA ASN A 94 -8.33 -15.85 -10.64
C ASN A 94 -7.15 -14.98 -10.16
N THR A 95 -6.55 -15.36 -9.04
CA THR A 95 -5.49 -14.56 -8.43
C THR A 95 -4.07 -14.83 -8.96
N ASP A 96 -3.88 -15.73 -9.94
CA ASP A 96 -2.54 -16.18 -10.37
C ASP A 96 -1.75 -15.10 -11.11
N SER A 97 -2.41 -14.27 -11.93
CA SER A 97 -1.77 -13.17 -12.67
C SER A 97 -1.11 -12.17 -11.71
N LEU A 98 -1.79 -11.84 -10.60
CA LEU A 98 -1.21 -11.02 -9.53
C LEU A 98 -0.12 -11.75 -8.74
N ALA A 99 -0.24 -13.07 -8.59
CA ALA A 99 0.77 -13.89 -7.94
C ALA A 99 2.11 -13.86 -8.69
N ASP A 100 2.07 -14.05 -10.01
CA ASP A 100 3.25 -13.99 -10.89
C ASP A 100 3.88 -12.58 -10.86
N ALA A 101 3.07 -11.54 -11.02
CA ALA A 101 3.55 -10.16 -10.98
C ALA A 101 4.22 -9.81 -9.65
N LEU A 102 3.64 -10.23 -8.51
CA LEU A 102 4.23 -10.01 -7.19
C LEU A 102 5.51 -10.82 -6.98
N ALA A 103 5.56 -12.07 -7.47
CA ALA A 103 6.75 -12.91 -7.39
C ALA A 103 7.92 -12.30 -8.18
N ILE A 104 7.67 -11.85 -9.41
CA ILE A 104 8.65 -11.11 -10.23
C ILE A 104 9.08 -9.81 -9.53
N ALA A 105 8.15 -9.09 -8.90
CA ALA A 105 8.46 -7.86 -8.18
C ALA A 105 9.35 -8.09 -6.94
N GLN A 106 9.51 -9.32 -6.44
CA GLN A 106 10.47 -9.65 -5.39
C GLN A 106 11.90 -9.90 -5.91
N HIS A 107 12.12 -9.87 -7.23
CA HIS A 107 13.47 -9.92 -7.80
C HIS A 107 14.36 -8.84 -7.17
N HIS A 108 15.64 -9.15 -6.96
CA HIS A 108 16.59 -8.28 -6.25
C HIS A 108 16.94 -6.99 -6.99
N ASP A 109 16.45 -6.80 -8.22
CA ASP A 109 16.47 -5.51 -8.94
C ASP A 109 15.09 -4.87 -9.13
N ALA A 110 14.02 -5.51 -8.66
CA ALA A 110 12.66 -4.99 -8.80
C ALA A 110 12.27 -4.13 -7.59
N VAL A 111 11.84 -4.74 -6.48
CA VAL A 111 11.45 -3.99 -5.27
C VAL A 111 12.59 -3.14 -4.70
N THR A 112 13.85 -3.50 -4.96
CA THR A 112 15.05 -2.73 -4.58
C THR A 112 15.18 -1.42 -5.35
N GLY A 113 14.66 -1.33 -6.57
CA GLY A 113 14.73 -0.14 -7.40
C GLY A 113 16.09 0.09 -8.06
N THR A 114 16.84 -0.98 -8.37
CA THR A 114 18.19 -0.94 -8.99
C THR A 114 18.19 -1.24 -10.50
N GLU A 115 17.00 -1.41 -11.09
CA GLU A 115 16.76 -1.59 -12.51
C GLU A 115 16.73 -0.28 -13.33
N LYS A 116 16.81 -0.42 -14.65
CA LYS A 116 16.60 0.70 -15.60
C LYS A 116 15.14 1.16 -15.60
N GLN A 117 14.90 2.43 -15.92
CA GLN A 117 13.54 3.01 -15.87
C GLN A 117 12.48 2.20 -16.64
N HIS A 118 12.75 1.79 -17.88
CA HIS A 118 11.77 1.01 -18.65
C HIS A 118 11.47 -0.38 -18.05
N VAL A 119 12.38 -0.94 -17.25
CA VAL A 119 12.16 -2.20 -16.52
C VAL A 119 11.27 -1.95 -15.31
N ALA A 120 11.49 -0.83 -14.60
CA ALA A 120 10.61 -0.38 -13.52
C ALA A 120 9.17 -0.17 -14.01
N ASP A 121 9.02 0.44 -15.19
CA ASP A 121 7.74 0.65 -15.85
C ASP A 121 7.08 -0.69 -16.22
N ASP A 122 7.85 -1.69 -16.67
CA ASP A 122 7.35 -3.05 -16.94
C ASP A 122 6.88 -3.76 -15.67
N TYR A 123 7.61 -3.63 -14.55
CA TYR A 123 7.17 -4.17 -13.26
C TYR A 123 5.85 -3.54 -12.80
N ALA A 124 5.72 -2.21 -12.89
CA ALA A 124 4.48 -1.52 -12.56
C ALA A 124 3.32 -1.93 -13.48
N LYS A 125 3.58 -2.11 -14.78
CA LYS A 125 2.60 -2.61 -15.75
C LYS A 125 2.11 -4.01 -15.40
N ARG A 126 3.01 -4.95 -15.06
CA ARG A 126 2.65 -6.32 -14.66
C ARG A 126 1.79 -6.33 -13.41
N LEU A 127 2.15 -5.55 -12.38
CA LEU A 127 1.36 -5.40 -11.17
C LEU A 127 -0.04 -4.86 -11.47
N SER A 128 -0.16 -3.88 -12.38
CA SER A 128 -1.45 -3.32 -12.80
C SER A 128 -2.32 -4.36 -13.51
N ILE A 129 -1.76 -5.14 -14.44
CA ILE A 129 -2.47 -6.22 -15.14
C ILE A 129 -2.98 -7.27 -14.14
N GLY A 130 -2.11 -7.77 -13.27
CA GLY A 130 -2.50 -8.74 -12.25
C GLY A 130 -3.55 -8.18 -11.29
N HIS A 131 -3.45 -6.90 -10.93
CA HIS A 131 -4.42 -6.24 -10.06
C HIS A 131 -5.81 -6.17 -10.70
N MET A 132 -5.93 -5.82 -11.99
CA MET A 132 -7.23 -5.74 -12.67
C MET A 132 -7.96 -7.10 -12.68
N GLU A 133 -7.24 -8.19 -12.93
CA GLU A 133 -7.84 -9.54 -12.86
C GLU A 133 -8.28 -9.89 -11.43
N ALA A 134 -7.43 -9.62 -10.44
CA ALA A 134 -7.77 -9.83 -9.03
C ALA A 134 -8.93 -8.93 -8.56
N GLU A 135 -9.08 -7.74 -9.15
CA GLU A 135 -10.17 -6.81 -8.88
C GLU A 135 -11.52 -7.40 -9.27
N GLU A 136 -11.59 -8.07 -10.42
CA GLU A 136 -12.78 -8.79 -10.87
C GLU A 136 -13.11 -9.97 -9.94
N VAL A 137 -12.09 -10.71 -9.48
CA VAL A 137 -12.26 -11.78 -8.49
C VAL A 137 -12.86 -11.24 -7.20
N VAL A 138 -12.32 -10.14 -6.67
CA VAL A 138 -12.83 -9.50 -5.44
C VAL A 138 -14.26 -9.02 -5.63
N ALA A 139 -14.55 -8.30 -6.73
CA ALA A 139 -15.88 -7.75 -7.00
C ALA A 139 -16.92 -8.86 -7.12
N THR A 140 -16.63 -9.93 -7.87
CA THR A 140 -17.56 -11.05 -8.06
C THR A 140 -17.70 -11.92 -6.81
N SER A 141 -16.66 -12.04 -5.99
CA SER A 141 -16.72 -12.75 -4.71
C SER A 141 -17.58 -12.01 -3.70
N LEU A 142 -17.39 -10.70 -3.55
CA LEU A 142 -18.24 -9.87 -2.70
C LEU A 142 -19.68 -9.84 -3.21
N ALA A 143 -19.89 -9.78 -4.53
CA ALA A 143 -21.22 -9.85 -5.12
C ALA A 143 -21.94 -11.16 -4.76
N CYS A 144 -21.24 -12.29 -4.78
CA CYS A 144 -21.82 -13.54 -4.32
C CYS A 144 -22.09 -13.54 -2.81
N LEU A 145 -21.11 -13.17 -1.99
CA LEU A 145 -21.21 -13.24 -0.53
C LEU A 145 -22.25 -12.28 0.05
N ALA A 146 -22.50 -11.15 -0.62
CA ALA A 146 -23.52 -10.17 -0.23
C ALA A 146 -24.93 -10.54 -0.74
N ASP A 147 -25.05 -11.40 -1.76
CA ASP A 147 -26.35 -11.77 -2.34
C ASP A 147 -26.98 -12.93 -1.53
N SER A 148 -27.84 -12.56 -0.58
CA SER A 148 -28.61 -13.50 0.24
C SER A 148 -29.56 -14.43 -0.55
N MET A 149 -29.79 -14.19 -1.85
CA MET A 149 -30.71 -14.95 -2.70
C MET A 149 -30.03 -15.99 -3.58
N SER A 150 -28.71 -16.18 -3.48
CA SER A 150 -28.00 -17.18 -4.29
C SER A 150 -28.22 -18.61 -3.77
N TYR A 151 -29.39 -19.17 -4.04
CA TYR A 151 -29.66 -20.61 -3.88
C TYR A 151 -28.85 -21.48 -4.87
N ASP A 152 -28.16 -20.89 -5.85
CA ASP A 152 -27.45 -21.60 -6.93
C ASP A 152 -25.92 -21.66 -6.80
N GLY A 153 -25.35 -21.13 -5.72
CA GLY A 153 -23.90 -21.13 -5.49
C GLY A 153 -23.14 -20.14 -6.38
N CYS A 154 -23.48 -18.86 -6.31
CA CYS A 154 -22.80 -17.73 -6.98
C CYS A 154 -22.94 -17.63 -8.51
N LYS A 155 -23.85 -18.36 -9.17
CA LYS A 155 -23.89 -18.40 -10.65
C LYS A 155 -24.58 -17.19 -11.27
N ARG A 156 -25.40 -16.45 -10.51
CA ARG A 156 -26.15 -15.26 -10.98
C ARG A 156 -26.14 -14.09 -10.00
N ALA A 157 -24.95 -13.63 -9.59
CA ALA A 157 -24.86 -12.41 -8.80
C ALA A 157 -25.33 -11.20 -9.63
N THR A 158 -26.33 -10.48 -9.13
CA THR A 158 -26.87 -9.27 -9.78
C THR A 158 -26.12 -8.01 -9.37
N LEU A 159 -25.47 -8.05 -8.21
CA LEU A 159 -24.67 -6.96 -7.66
C LEU A 159 -23.38 -6.76 -8.47
N LYS A 160 -23.05 -5.49 -8.71
CA LYS A 160 -21.78 -5.08 -9.33
C LYS A 160 -21.07 -4.12 -8.39
N PHE A 161 -19.84 -4.47 -8.03
CA PHE A 161 -18.98 -3.61 -7.23
C PHE A 161 -17.95 -2.93 -8.11
N GLN A 162 -17.72 -1.65 -7.84
CA GLN A 162 -16.59 -0.89 -8.36
C GLN A 162 -15.66 -0.59 -7.20
N GLN A 163 -14.35 -0.60 -7.44
CA GLN A 163 -13.36 -0.28 -6.42
C GLN A 163 -12.64 1.02 -6.78
N CYS A 164 -12.01 1.63 -5.79
CA CYS A 164 -11.32 2.92 -5.94
C CYS A 164 -9.86 2.78 -5.49
N PRO A 165 -8.96 2.32 -6.37
CA PRO A 165 -7.55 2.11 -6.02
C PRO A 165 -6.77 3.43 -5.83
N LEU A 166 -7.35 4.58 -6.19
CA LEU A 166 -6.69 5.90 -6.24
C LEU A 166 -7.19 6.88 -5.16
N LEU A 167 -7.67 6.38 -4.02
CA LEU A 167 -8.10 7.22 -2.89
C LEU A 167 -6.97 8.09 -2.32
N ASN A 168 -5.69 7.70 -2.50
CA ASN A 168 -4.53 8.50 -2.07
C ASN A 168 -4.41 9.84 -2.80
N ILE A 169 -4.99 9.97 -3.98
CA ILE A 169 -5.08 11.22 -4.75
C ILE A 169 -6.52 11.72 -4.83
N SER A 170 -7.38 11.32 -3.88
CA SER A 170 -8.79 11.76 -3.82
C SER A 170 -9.57 11.50 -5.13
N TYR A 171 -9.30 10.37 -5.80
CA TYR A 171 -10.01 9.98 -7.02
C TYR A 171 -10.81 8.68 -6.83
N CYS A 172 -12.12 8.79 -6.92
CA CYS A 172 -13.05 7.67 -6.84
C CYS A 172 -14.35 7.99 -7.61
N PRO A 173 -14.41 7.71 -8.93
CA PRO A 173 -15.59 8.03 -9.73
C PRO A 173 -16.90 7.43 -9.21
N ALA A 174 -16.83 6.28 -8.52
CA ALA A 174 -18.00 5.62 -7.95
C ALA A 174 -18.64 6.41 -6.79
N SER A 175 -17.87 7.25 -6.09
CA SER A 175 -18.36 8.08 -4.98
C SER A 175 -18.58 9.55 -5.36
N GLU A 176 -17.99 10.01 -6.47
CA GLU A 176 -18.14 11.34 -7.04
C GLU A 176 -19.44 11.46 -7.85
N ILE A 177 -20.56 11.04 -7.26
CA ILE A 177 -21.89 11.08 -7.87
C ILE A 177 -22.78 12.07 -7.13
N ASP A 178 -23.73 12.66 -7.86
CA ASP A 178 -24.76 13.46 -7.22
C ASP A 178 -25.78 12.54 -6.53
N LEU A 179 -25.82 12.61 -5.20
CA LEU A 179 -26.74 11.89 -4.32
C LEU A 179 -28.09 12.60 -4.15
N SER A 180 -28.32 13.72 -4.86
CA SER A 180 -29.64 14.33 -4.95
C SER A 180 -30.65 13.37 -5.60
N HIS A 181 -31.95 13.63 -5.41
CA HIS A 181 -33.05 12.84 -5.97
C HIS A 181 -33.15 11.38 -5.47
N GLY A 182 -32.77 11.12 -4.21
CA GLY A 182 -33.00 9.82 -3.56
C GLY A 182 -32.04 8.71 -3.97
N LYS A 183 -30.92 9.06 -4.60
CA LYS A 183 -29.82 8.12 -4.86
C LYS A 183 -29.02 7.86 -3.59
N ASN A 184 -28.59 6.62 -3.43
CA ASN A 184 -27.79 6.17 -2.30
C ASN A 184 -26.46 5.60 -2.80
N LEU A 185 -25.39 5.89 -2.09
CA LEU A 185 -24.09 5.26 -2.29
C LEU A 185 -23.89 4.19 -1.23
N ILE A 186 -23.84 2.93 -1.66
CA ILE A 186 -23.60 1.77 -0.79
C ILE A 186 -22.12 1.41 -0.88
N ILE A 187 -21.47 1.33 0.27
CA ILE A 187 -20.05 0.99 0.38
C ILE A 187 -19.91 -0.27 1.22
N VAL A 188 -19.12 -1.20 0.73
CA VAL A 188 -18.78 -2.45 1.42
C VAL A 188 -17.30 -2.43 1.77
N PHE A 189 -16.98 -2.60 3.05
CA PHE A 189 -15.62 -2.74 3.53
C PHE A 189 -15.35 -4.17 3.91
N TYR A 190 -14.35 -4.80 3.30
CA TYR A 190 -13.87 -6.14 3.67
C TYR A 190 -12.63 -6.05 4.56
N ASN A 191 -12.62 -6.81 5.65
CA ASN A 191 -11.49 -6.92 6.57
C ASN A 191 -10.81 -8.28 6.42
N SER A 192 -9.60 -8.28 5.88
CA SER A 192 -8.81 -9.49 5.66
C SER A 192 -8.06 -9.99 6.91
N LEU A 193 -8.20 -9.31 8.05
CA LEU A 193 -7.60 -9.71 9.31
C LEU A 193 -8.48 -10.71 10.07
N GLY A 194 -7.84 -11.61 10.82
CA GLY A 194 -8.51 -12.56 11.73
C GLY A 194 -9.09 -11.96 13.01
N TRP A 195 -9.21 -10.63 13.09
CA TRP A 195 -9.66 -9.89 14.26
C TRP A 195 -10.45 -8.65 13.83
N LYS A 196 -11.33 -8.17 14.72
CA LYS A 196 -12.19 -7.01 14.45
C LYS A 196 -11.30 -5.79 14.20
N ARG A 197 -11.64 -5.00 13.19
CA ARG A 197 -10.93 -3.77 12.84
C ARG A 197 -11.88 -2.58 12.85
N ASP A 198 -11.50 -1.58 13.63
CA ASP A 198 -12.11 -0.25 13.61
C ASP A 198 -11.12 0.69 12.90
N ASP A 199 -11.60 1.48 11.93
CA ASP A 199 -10.74 2.37 11.14
C ASP A 199 -11.51 3.61 10.68
N VAL A 200 -10.82 4.69 10.29
CA VAL A 200 -11.45 5.89 9.73
C VAL A 200 -11.18 5.95 8.23
N ILE A 201 -12.24 5.85 7.44
CA ILE A 201 -12.16 5.88 5.98
C ILE A 201 -12.44 7.29 5.47
N ARG A 202 -11.77 7.67 4.38
CA ARG A 202 -11.96 8.95 3.68
C ARG A 202 -12.31 8.70 2.22
N ILE A 203 -13.43 9.27 1.76
CA ILE A 203 -13.95 9.06 0.40
C ILE A 203 -14.32 10.42 -0.22
N PRO A 204 -13.93 10.71 -1.47
CA PRO A 204 -14.32 11.95 -2.12
C PRO A 204 -15.82 11.98 -2.45
N VAL A 205 -16.47 13.10 -2.13
CA VAL A 205 -17.91 13.33 -2.35
C VAL A 205 -18.15 14.76 -2.86
N ASP A 206 -19.26 14.97 -3.58
CA ASP A 206 -19.66 16.29 -4.09
C ASP A 206 -20.79 16.95 -3.29
N ASN A 207 -21.65 16.14 -2.64
CA ASN A 207 -22.79 16.63 -1.87
C ASN A 207 -22.42 17.08 -0.44
N GLU A 208 -23.09 18.12 0.03
CA GLU A 208 -22.90 18.70 1.37
C GLU A 208 -23.87 18.14 2.42
N ASP A 209 -25.14 17.99 2.06
CA ASP A 209 -26.19 17.57 2.98
C ASP A 209 -26.35 16.05 2.96
N ILE A 210 -25.33 15.35 3.45
CA ILE A 210 -25.27 13.88 3.49
C ILE A 210 -25.07 13.34 4.90
N SER A 211 -25.54 12.13 5.12
CA SER A 211 -25.30 11.37 6.35
C SER A 211 -24.91 9.93 6.04
N VAL A 212 -24.11 9.34 6.93
CA VAL A 212 -23.66 7.96 6.85
C VAL A 212 -24.53 7.08 7.75
N PHE A 213 -24.98 5.94 7.23
CA PHE A 213 -25.78 4.96 7.95
C PHE A 213 -25.06 3.62 7.97
N ASP A 214 -25.06 2.94 9.11
CA ASP A 214 -24.62 1.54 9.17
C ASP A 214 -25.67 0.59 8.58
N SER A 215 -25.35 -0.71 8.56
CA SER A 215 -26.25 -1.76 8.06
C SER A 215 -27.55 -1.91 8.85
N LYS A 216 -27.66 -1.33 10.05
CA LYS A 216 -28.88 -1.31 10.87
C LYS A 216 -29.68 -0.02 10.70
N GLY A 217 -29.24 0.89 9.83
CA GLY A 217 -29.86 2.19 9.61
C GLY A 217 -29.56 3.23 10.70
N LYS A 218 -28.57 2.98 11.56
CA LYS A 218 -28.12 3.94 12.58
C LYS A 218 -27.21 4.98 11.93
N VAL A 219 -27.43 6.26 12.23
CA VAL A 219 -26.54 7.35 11.82
C VAL A 219 -25.17 7.16 12.47
N ILE A 220 -24.13 7.24 11.66
CA ILE A 220 -22.72 7.23 12.06
C ILE A 220 -22.22 8.67 12.01
N GLU A 221 -21.47 9.06 13.04
CA GLU A 221 -20.79 10.36 13.06
C GLU A 221 -19.82 10.47 11.88
N SER A 222 -19.96 11.54 11.12
CA SER A 222 -19.21 11.79 9.91
C SER A 222 -18.85 13.25 9.75
N GLN A 223 -17.71 13.48 9.09
CA GLN A 223 -17.10 14.78 8.93
C GLN A 223 -16.78 15.04 7.46
N LEU A 224 -17.14 16.23 6.97
CA LEU A 224 -16.73 16.71 5.65
C LEU A 224 -15.45 17.53 5.80
N LEU A 225 -14.39 17.08 5.14
CA LEU A 225 -13.09 17.75 5.08
C LEU A 225 -12.96 18.44 3.72
N PRO A 226 -12.74 19.77 3.67
CA PRO A 226 -12.53 20.46 2.40
C PRO A 226 -11.22 19.99 1.74
N LEU A 227 -11.23 19.92 0.40
CA LEU A 227 -10.02 19.62 -0.38
C LEU A 227 -9.20 20.90 -0.59
N THR A 228 -7.89 20.82 -0.35
CA THR A 228 -6.97 21.93 -0.62
C THR A 228 -6.47 21.87 -2.06
N ASP A 229 -6.03 23.02 -2.61
CA ASP A 229 -5.53 23.12 -3.98
C ASP A 229 -4.40 22.12 -4.28
N SER A 230 -3.51 21.87 -3.31
CA SER A 230 -2.44 20.88 -3.43
C SER A 230 -2.93 19.44 -3.69
N TYR A 231 -4.05 19.04 -3.10
CA TYR A 231 -4.66 17.72 -3.37
C TYR A 231 -5.34 17.68 -4.74
N ILE A 232 -5.97 18.79 -5.15
CA ILE A 232 -6.62 18.93 -6.45
C ILE A 232 -5.57 18.86 -7.58
N ASP A 233 -4.45 19.55 -7.43
CA ASP A 233 -3.35 19.52 -8.41
C ASP A 233 -2.73 18.13 -8.54
N LEU A 234 -2.46 17.48 -7.39
CA LEU A 234 -1.95 16.12 -7.35
C LEU A 234 -2.90 15.15 -8.06
N ARG A 235 -4.22 15.27 -7.79
CA ARG A 235 -5.27 14.50 -8.43
C ARG A 235 -5.27 14.70 -9.95
N ASN A 236 -5.34 15.94 -10.40
CA ASN A 236 -5.44 16.27 -11.82
C ASN A 236 -4.24 15.76 -12.62
N TYR A 237 -3.03 15.92 -12.07
CA TYR A 237 -1.80 15.41 -12.69
C TYR A 237 -1.79 13.88 -12.77
N HIS A 238 -2.00 13.19 -11.64
CA HIS A 238 -1.84 11.74 -11.60
C HIS A 238 -2.99 10.97 -12.26
N VAL A 239 -4.23 11.48 -12.22
CA VAL A 239 -5.34 10.86 -12.97
C VAL A 239 -5.04 10.90 -14.47
N ARG A 240 -4.52 12.01 -14.99
CA ARG A 240 -4.10 12.11 -16.39
C ARG A 240 -2.94 11.17 -16.71
N ALA A 241 -1.94 11.09 -15.84
CA ALA A 241 -0.78 10.23 -16.04
C ALA A 241 -1.13 8.74 -16.03
N TYR A 242 -2.02 8.30 -15.13
CA TYR A 242 -2.37 6.88 -14.98
C TYR A 242 -3.47 6.41 -15.93
N LEU A 243 -4.48 7.25 -16.18
CA LEU A 243 -5.68 6.86 -16.93
C LEU A 243 -5.78 7.50 -18.32
N GLY A 244 -4.85 8.38 -18.69
CA GLY A 244 -4.84 9.06 -19.99
C GLY A 244 -5.99 10.07 -20.19
N ARG A 245 -6.72 10.42 -19.13
CA ARG A 245 -7.87 11.34 -19.17
C ARG A 245 -7.85 12.34 -18.03
N THR A 246 -8.45 13.51 -18.23
CA THR A 246 -8.68 14.47 -17.16
C THR A 246 -9.92 14.09 -16.35
N PRO A 247 -9.93 14.28 -15.02
CA PRO A 247 -11.14 14.09 -14.24
C PRO A 247 -12.23 15.08 -14.70
N SER A 248 -13.47 14.61 -14.86
CA SER A 248 -14.60 15.43 -15.31
C SER A 248 -15.23 16.28 -14.21
N LEU A 249 -15.06 15.85 -12.96
CA LEU A 249 -15.57 16.51 -11.77
C LEU A 249 -14.43 16.68 -10.77
N THR A 250 -14.55 17.69 -9.91
CA THR A 250 -13.66 17.88 -8.76
C THR A 250 -14.54 17.74 -7.51
N PRO A 251 -14.33 16.71 -6.68
CA PRO A 251 -15.07 16.58 -5.43
C PRO A 251 -14.82 17.80 -4.55
N LYS A 252 -15.84 18.23 -3.82
CA LYS A 252 -15.73 19.37 -2.90
C LYS A 252 -15.16 18.95 -1.54
N TYR A 253 -15.44 17.71 -1.13
CA TYR A 253 -15.10 17.23 0.21
C TYR A 253 -14.53 15.82 0.20
N LEU A 254 -13.73 15.50 1.21
CA LEU A 254 -13.48 14.15 1.67
C LEU A 254 -14.42 13.86 2.86
N LEU A 255 -15.33 12.92 2.68
CA LEU A 255 -16.16 12.40 3.76
C LEU A 255 -15.35 11.42 4.60
N ALA A 256 -15.12 11.77 5.87
CA ALA A 256 -14.45 10.96 6.85
C ALA A 256 -15.45 10.37 7.86
N PHE A 257 -15.39 9.06 8.10
CA PHE A 257 -16.23 8.38 9.09
C PHE A 257 -15.57 7.09 9.59
N ALA A 258 -15.92 6.70 10.82
CA ALA A 258 -15.42 5.47 11.41
C ALA A 258 -16.21 4.25 10.90
N VAL A 259 -15.49 3.19 10.56
CA VAL A 259 -16.03 1.89 10.18
C VAL A 259 -15.59 0.84 11.18
N SER A 260 -16.41 -0.19 11.35
CA SER A 260 -16.22 -1.28 12.30
C SER A 260 -16.55 -2.59 11.59
N VAL A 261 -15.51 -3.36 11.26
CA VAL A 261 -15.63 -4.53 10.38
C VAL A 261 -15.22 -5.80 11.12
N PRO A 262 -16.04 -6.87 11.08
CA PRO A 262 -15.73 -8.13 11.77
C PRO A 262 -14.46 -8.81 11.20
N PRO A 263 -13.88 -9.77 11.94
CA PRO A 263 -12.82 -10.64 11.43
C PRO A 263 -13.23 -11.35 10.13
N LEU A 264 -12.35 -11.37 9.12
CA LEU A 264 -12.55 -12.09 7.84
C LEU A 264 -13.95 -11.89 7.24
N GLY A 265 -14.48 -10.68 7.36
CA GLY A 265 -15.87 -10.37 7.00
C GLY A 265 -16.00 -8.98 6.42
N PHE A 266 -17.24 -8.58 6.14
CA PHE A 266 -17.53 -7.29 5.57
C PHE A 266 -18.60 -6.52 6.35
N GLY A 267 -18.53 -5.19 6.25
CA GLY A 267 -19.52 -4.26 6.79
C GLY A 267 -20.04 -3.37 5.67
N THR A 268 -21.34 -3.06 5.72
CA THR A 268 -22.03 -2.23 4.71
C THR A 268 -22.45 -0.90 5.31
N TYR A 269 -22.19 0.17 4.58
CA TYR A 269 -22.53 1.55 4.95
C TYR A 269 -23.26 2.22 3.79
N THR A 270 -24.26 3.02 4.11
CA THR A 270 -25.07 3.76 3.13
C THR A 270 -24.88 5.25 3.33
N ILE A 271 -24.48 5.96 2.28
CA ILE A 271 -24.44 7.41 2.23
C ILE A 271 -25.65 7.88 1.43
N ARG A 272 -26.43 8.80 2.02
CA ARG A 272 -27.60 9.38 1.38
C ARG A 272 -27.71 10.86 1.71
N SER A 273 -28.36 11.60 0.81
CA SER A 273 -28.74 12.98 1.11
C SER A 273 -29.81 13.02 2.20
N VAL A 274 -29.72 14.00 3.08
CA VAL A 274 -30.70 14.27 4.15
C VAL A 274 -31.25 15.68 3.99
N GLU A 275 -32.54 15.87 4.22
CA GLU A 275 -33.14 17.20 4.31
C GLU A 275 -32.59 17.93 5.55
N THR A 276 -32.41 19.25 5.44
CA THR A 276 -31.65 20.14 6.35
C THR A 276 -32.06 20.11 7.83
N THR A 277 -33.13 19.41 8.20
CA THR A 277 -33.61 19.23 9.58
C THR A 277 -33.11 17.93 10.25
N GLY A 278 -32.45 17.03 9.50
CA GLY A 278 -31.85 15.80 10.00
C GLY A 278 -30.39 15.94 10.45
N ALA A 279 -29.88 14.95 11.20
CA ALA A 279 -28.47 14.89 11.60
C ALA A 279 -27.55 14.69 10.38
N SER A 280 -27.03 15.80 9.83
CA SER A 280 -26.11 15.83 8.69
C SER A 280 -24.64 15.70 9.12
N SER A 281 -23.76 15.40 8.16
CA SER A 281 -22.31 15.36 8.40
C SER A 281 -21.79 16.73 8.82
N THR A 282 -20.92 16.76 9.83
CA THR A 282 -20.36 18.02 10.33
C THR A 282 -19.31 18.55 9.35
N LYS A 283 -19.43 19.81 8.94
CA LYS A 283 -18.44 20.48 8.08
C LYS A 283 -17.25 20.96 8.90
N SER A 284 -16.05 20.71 8.41
CA SER A 284 -14.82 21.16 9.06
C SER A 284 -14.44 22.56 8.58
N SER A 285 -14.00 23.40 9.51
CA SER A 285 -13.39 24.69 9.19
C SER A 285 -11.90 24.55 8.92
N VAL A 286 -11.39 25.35 7.99
CA VAL A 286 -9.95 25.56 7.80
C VAL A 286 -9.58 26.83 8.57
N HIS A 287 -8.61 26.72 9.47
CA HIS A 287 -8.05 27.85 10.19
C HIS A 287 -6.68 28.17 9.62
N THR A 288 -6.49 29.39 9.14
CA THR A 288 -5.20 29.93 8.70
C THR A 288 -4.64 30.84 9.79
N PHE A 289 -3.45 30.53 10.30
CA PHE A 289 -2.75 31.38 11.26
C PHE A 289 -1.82 32.35 10.52
N GLU A 290 -1.82 33.62 10.93
CA GLU A 290 -0.82 34.58 10.44
C GLU A 290 0.54 34.33 11.12
N SER A 291 1.61 34.41 10.35
CA SER A 291 2.98 34.02 10.77
C SER A 291 3.58 34.85 11.91
N SER A 292 2.92 35.93 12.33
CA SER A 292 3.36 36.85 13.38
C SER A 292 2.88 36.47 14.79
N GLU A 293 1.89 35.59 14.93
CA GLU A 293 1.38 35.15 16.22
C GLU A 293 2.19 33.97 16.76
N LYS A 294 2.83 34.12 17.92
CA LYS A 294 3.36 33.00 18.71
C LYS A 294 2.18 32.24 19.33
N SER A 295 1.53 31.39 18.54
CA SER A 295 0.42 30.56 18.95
C SER A 295 0.77 29.08 18.82
N SER A 296 0.13 28.24 19.62
CA SER A 296 0.29 26.80 19.53
C SER A 296 -1.07 26.17 19.28
N VAL A 297 -1.12 25.19 18.38
CA VAL A 297 -2.35 24.47 18.05
C VAL A 297 -2.26 23.08 18.66
N GLU A 298 -3.21 22.75 19.53
CA GLU A 298 -3.37 21.40 20.06
C GLU A 298 -4.41 20.64 19.23
N VAL A 299 -4.06 19.43 18.79
CA VAL A 299 -4.97 18.52 18.08
C VAL A 299 -4.95 17.13 18.71
N GLY A 300 -6.08 16.43 18.63
CA GLY A 300 -6.24 15.10 19.20
C GLY A 300 -7.49 15.02 20.08
N PRO A 301 -8.60 14.40 19.61
CA PRO A 301 -9.83 14.32 20.38
C PRO A 301 -9.76 13.30 21.54
N GLY A 302 -8.71 12.48 21.61
CA GLY A 302 -8.56 11.39 22.58
C GLY A 302 -7.45 11.62 23.61
N ASN A 303 -6.92 10.51 24.15
CA ASN A 303 -5.84 10.54 25.13
C ASN A 303 -4.51 11.05 24.56
N LEU A 304 -4.31 10.85 23.25
CA LEU A 304 -3.16 11.36 22.52
C LEU A 304 -3.45 12.78 22.04
N LYS A 305 -2.59 13.71 22.44
CA LYS A 305 -2.59 15.11 22.03
C LYS A 305 -1.25 15.48 21.41
N LEU A 306 -1.30 16.25 20.34
CA LEU A 306 -0.15 16.78 19.63
C LEU A 306 -0.24 18.31 19.63
N THR A 307 0.83 18.98 20.02
CA THR A 307 0.92 20.44 20.01
C THR A 307 1.89 20.90 18.92
N PHE A 308 1.40 21.73 18.01
CA PHE A 308 2.17 22.30 16.90
C PHE A 308 2.45 23.78 17.15
N SER A 309 3.67 24.22 16.82
CA SER A 309 4.01 25.65 16.79
C SER A 309 3.47 26.31 15.53
N SER A 310 2.80 27.46 15.68
CA SER A 310 2.34 28.26 14.53
C SER A 310 3.50 28.84 13.71
N ASP A 311 4.65 29.12 14.34
CA ASP A 311 5.78 29.83 13.73
C ASP A 311 6.68 28.93 12.84
N GLN A 312 6.71 27.62 13.12
CA GLN A 312 7.62 26.67 12.45
C GLN A 312 6.93 25.41 11.91
N SER A 313 5.62 25.21 12.15
CA SER A 313 4.89 23.96 11.83
C SER A 313 5.59 22.69 12.34
N LYS A 314 6.45 22.83 13.34
CA LYS A 314 7.11 21.72 14.02
C LYS A 314 6.17 21.18 15.08
N LEU A 315 6.07 19.86 15.16
CA LEU A 315 5.57 19.22 16.37
C LEU A 315 6.49 19.65 17.52
N ILE A 316 5.90 20.10 18.63
CA ILE A 316 6.66 20.48 19.82
C ILE A 316 6.44 19.44 20.91
N ASN A 317 5.19 19.04 21.13
CA ASN A 317 4.83 18.24 22.29
C ASN A 317 3.92 17.07 21.88
N TYR A 318 4.30 15.90 22.37
CA TYR A 318 3.52 14.67 22.34
C TYR A 318 3.06 14.40 23.77
N THR A 319 1.75 14.28 23.98
CA THR A 319 1.21 13.93 25.31
C THR A 319 0.19 12.80 25.19
N ASN A 320 0.38 11.75 25.98
CA ASN A 320 -0.57 10.65 26.11
C ASN A 320 -0.99 10.50 27.58
N SER A 321 -2.21 10.95 27.88
CA SER A 321 -2.75 10.96 29.24
C SER A 321 -2.94 9.55 29.83
N LYS A 322 -3.19 8.55 28.99
CA LYS A 322 -3.43 7.16 29.43
C LYS A 322 -2.15 6.46 29.88
N SER A 323 -1.05 6.70 29.19
CA SER A 323 0.26 6.14 29.55
C SER A 323 1.09 7.10 30.40
N SER A 324 0.55 8.29 30.73
CA SER A 324 1.26 9.36 31.43
C SER A 324 2.59 9.73 30.77
N VAL A 325 2.65 9.66 29.43
CA VAL A 325 3.83 10.02 28.65
C VAL A 325 3.68 11.46 28.19
N GLN A 326 4.72 12.26 28.41
CA GLN A 326 4.85 13.60 27.85
C GLN A 326 6.27 13.75 27.33
N GLU A 327 6.42 13.97 26.03
CA GLU A 327 7.71 14.03 25.37
C GLU A 327 7.74 15.19 24.38
N LEU A 328 8.89 15.85 24.28
CA LEU A 328 9.15 16.83 23.24
C LEU A 328 9.60 16.09 21.98
N VAL A 329 8.82 16.21 20.90
CA VAL A 329 9.09 15.52 19.64
C VAL A 329 9.18 16.55 18.54
N GLU A 330 10.38 16.78 18.03
CA GLU A 330 10.60 17.63 16.85
C GLU A 330 10.55 16.79 15.57
N GLN A 331 9.80 17.27 14.57
CA GLN A 331 9.83 16.72 13.22
C GLN A 331 10.40 17.76 12.26
N SER A 332 11.41 17.36 11.49
CA SER A 332 12.02 18.19 10.46
C SER A 332 12.22 17.41 9.17
N TYR A 333 12.35 18.14 8.07
CA TYR A 333 12.71 17.59 6.76
C TYR A 333 14.13 18.03 6.43
N SER A 334 14.95 17.10 5.92
CA SER A 334 16.34 17.33 5.53
C SER A 334 16.67 16.44 4.33
N PHE A 335 17.77 16.75 3.63
CA PHE A 335 18.24 15.96 2.50
C PHE A 335 19.75 15.75 2.60
N TYR A 336 20.24 14.64 2.04
CA TYR A 336 21.66 14.38 1.89
C TYR A 336 22.07 14.69 0.44
N PRO A 337 23.08 15.56 0.22
CA PRO A 337 23.60 15.80 -1.11
C PRO A 337 24.33 14.55 -1.63
N GLY A 338 24.12 14.20 -2.90
CA GLY A 338 24.86 13.12 -3.55
C GLY A 338 26.34 13.48 -3.70
N TYR A 339 27.23 12.54 -3.41
CA TYR A 339 28.66 12.72 -3.64
C TYR A 339 28.95 12.76 -5.15
N ASN A 340 29.72 13.76 -5.59
CA ASN A 340 29.97 14.04 -7.02
C ASN A 340 31.24 13.37 -7.58
N GLY A 341 31.98 12.59 -6.78
CA GLY A 341 33.14 11.83 -7.24
C GLY A 341 34.41 12.65 -7.54
N THR A 342 34.44 13.97 -7.29
CA THR A 342 35.52 14.84 -7.81
C THR A 342 36.90 14.61 -7.17
N ASN A 343 36.96 13.95 -6.01
CA ASN A 343 38.22 13.66 -5.31
C ASN A 343 38.60 12.17 -5.33
N ASP A 344 37.83 11.33 -6.02
CA ASP A 344 38.20 9.94 -6.23
C ASP A 344 39.31 9.89 -7.28
N LYS A 345 40.54 9.60 -6.83
CA LYS A 345 41.54 9.05 -7.75
C LYS A 345 40.90 7.77 -8.30
N ALA A 346 40.78 7.70 -9.63
CA ALA A 346 40.14 6.62 -10.38
C ALA A 346 40.27 5.26 -9.68
N PRO A 347 39.23 4.40 -9.74
CA PRO A 347 39.25 3.15 -9.00
C PRO A 347 40.54 2.38 -9.27
N GLN A 348 41.29 2.08 -8.20
CA GLN A 348 42.22 0.97 -8.23
C GLN A 348 41.36 -0.26 -8.58
N ASN A 349 41.55 -0.74 -9.80
CA ASN A 349 40.82 -1.83 -10.42
C ASN A 349 40.55 -3.01 -9.46
N ALA A 350 39.36 -3.57 -9.55
CA ALA A 350 39.13 -5.01 -9.62
C ALA A 350 37.79 -5.26 -10.33
#